data_AF-A0A382S8E5-F1
#
_entry.id   AF-A0A382S8E5-F1
#
_cell.length_a   1.000
_cell.length_b   1.000
_cell.length_c   1.000
_cell.angle_alpha   90.00
_cell.angle_beta   90.00
_cell.angle_gamma   90.00
#
_symmetry.space_group_name_H-M   'P 1'
#
loop_
_entity.id
_entity.type
_entity.pdbx_description
1 polymer ?
#
loop_
_entity_poly.entity_id
_entity_poly.type
_entity_poly.pdbx_seq_one_letter_code
_entity_poly.pdbx_strand_id
1 'polypeptide(L)'
;IFVNKEISELIYGLINAAKIIKPGGIIVVVTFHSLEDKIVKFFFKSLSEKKSISRYMPKINEKDNLFKLTNKKPIVPTNEEIKKNLPSRSAKLRFAIKDKNILNFEKEILEKFNYLLETENLSEKI
;
A
#
# COMPACT_ATOMS: atom_id res chain seq x y z
N ILE A 1 0.93 9.25 -15.94
CA ILE A 1 0.29 8.38 -14.94
C ILE A 1 -1.23 8.32 -15.18
N PHE A 2 -1.90 9.41 -15.57
CA PHE A 2 -3.38 9.40 -15.73
C PHE A 2 -3.96 8.76 -17.01
N VAL A 3 -3.15 8.20 -17.90
CA VAL A 3 -3.66 7.68 -19.19
C VAL A 3 -4.15 6.23 -19.11
N ASN A 4 -3.74 5.46 -18.09
CA ASN A 4 -3.92 4.00 -18.05
C ASN A 4 -4.62 3.46 -16.78
N LYS A 5 -5.40 4.26 -16.04
CA LYS A 5 -6.03 3.83 -14.77
C LYS A 5 -5.05 3.25 -13.72
N GLU A 6 -3.76 3.58 -13.82
CA GLU A 6 -2.69 2.98 -13.01
C GLU A 6 -2.93 3.13 -11.50
N ILE A 7 -3.59 4.21 -11.07
CA ILE A 7 -3.80 4.49 -9.64
C ILE A 7 -4.96 3.68 -9.08
N SER A 8 -6.11 3.65 -9.74
CA SER A 8 -7.23 2.81 -9.31
C SER A 8 -6.85 1.34 -9.36
N GLU A 9 -6.17 0.88 -10.42
CA GLU A 9 -5.69 -0.50 -10.53
C GLU A 9 -4.76 -0.88 -9.36
N LEU A 10 -3.81 -0.01 -9.00
CA LEU A 10 -2.95 -0.23 -7.84
C LEU A 10 -3.76 -0.37 -6.54
N ILE A 11 -4.69 0.55 -6.28
CA ILE A 11 -5.47 0.58 -5.03
C ILE A 11 -6.35 -0.66 -4.92
N TYR A 12 -7.14 -0.97 -5.95
CA TYR A 12 -8.02 -2.13 -5.95
C TYR A 12 -7.22 -3.44 -5.98
N GLY A 13 -6.11 -3.48 -6.72
CA GLY A 13 -5.19 -4.62 -6.75
C GLY A 13 -4.64 -4.95 -5.36
N LEU A 14 -4.19 -3.93 -4.61
CA LEU A 14 -3.73 -4.09 -3.23
C LEU A 14 -4.83 -4.61 -2.29
N ILE A 15 -6.04 -4.04 -2.39
CA ILE A 15 -7.19 -4.45 -1.56
C ILE A 15 -7.54 -5.92 -1.84
N ASN A 16 -7.65 -6.30 -3.12
CA ASN A 16 -8.02 -7.65 -3.52
C ASN A 16 -6.93 -8.66 -3.15
N ALA A 17 -5.66 -8.33 -3.40
CA ALA A 17 -4.53 -9.16 -2.98
C ALA A 17 -4.53 -9.41 -1.47
N ALA A 18 -4.79 -8.35 -0.68
CA ALA A 18 -4.88 -8.45 0.77
C ALA A 18 -6.09 -9.27 1.26
N LYS A 19 -7.18 -9.34 0.50
CA LYS A 19 -8.34 -10.19 0.80
C LYS A 19 -8.09 -11.67 0.49
N ILE A 20 -7.38 -11.96 -0.59
CA ILE A 20 -7.18 -13.34 -1.09
C ILE A 20 -6.03 -14.04 -0.36
N ILE A 21 -4.99 -13.30 0.02
CA ILE A 21 -3.80 -13.90 0.62
C ILE A 21 -4.10 -14.53 1.99
N LYS A 22 -3.62 -15.76 2.20
CA LYS A 22 -3.74 -16.48 3.47
C LYS A 22 -2.79 -15.92 4.53
N PRO A 23 -3.08 -16.08 5.83
CA PRO A 23 -2.13 -15.80 6.91
C PRO A 23 -0.79 -16.50 6.66
N GLY A 24 0.31 -15.81 6.93
CA GLY A 24 1.68 -16.20 6.58
C GLY A 24 2.10 -15.86 5.15
N GLY A 25 1.17 -15.53 4.25
CA GLY A 25 1.48 -15.13 2.88
C GLY A 25 2.12 -13.75 2.79
N ILE A 26 2.92 -13.52 1.75
CA ILE A 26 3.66 -12.28 1.54
C ILE A 26 3.10 -11.52 0.33
N ILE A 27 2.77 -10.24 0.51
CA ILE A 27 2.51 -9.32 -0.60
C ILE A 27 3.77 -8.52 -0.86
N VAL A 28 4.24 -8.51 -2.10
CA VAL A 28 5.39 -7.74 -2.56
C VAL A 28 4.93 -6.78 -3.65
N VAL A 29 5.34 -5.52 -3.57
CA VAL A 29 5.02 -4.49 -4.55
C VAL A 29 6.28 -3.73 -4.92
N VAL A 30 6.49 -3.56 -6.22
CA VAL A 30 7.55 -2.74 -6.77
C VAL A 30 6.92 -1.51 -7.41
N THR A 31 7.36 -0.34 -6.98
CA THR A 31 6.85 0.95 -7.48
C THR A 31 7.98 1.71 -8.16
N PHE A 32 7.67 2.47 -9.20
CA PHE A 32 8.66 3.24 -9.95
C PHE A 32 8.49 4.75 -9.75
N HIS A 33 7.32 5.19 -9.27
CA HIS A 33 7.06 6.60 -9.02
C HIS A 33 6.65 6.91 -7.58
N SER A 34 6.83 8.16 -7.18
CA SER A 34 6.64 8.59 -5.78
C SER A 34 5.18 8.49 -5.31
N LEU A 35 4.19 8.68 -6.20
CA LEU A 35 2.77 8.56 -5.84
C LEU A 35 2.36 7.10 -5.51
N GLU A 36 2.74 6.12 -6.33
CA GLU A 36 2.61 4.68 -6.08
C GLU A 36 3.24 4.32 -4.73
N ASP A 37 4.51 4.71 -4.51
CA ASP A 37 5.22 4.39 -3.25
C ASP A 37 4.49 4.98 -2.04
N LYS A 38 3.91 6.18 -2.16
CA LYS A 38 3.09 6.78 -1.09
C LYS A 38 1.83 5.95 -0.82
N ILE A 39 1.13 5.49 -1.85
CA ILE A 39 -0.07 4.63 -1.72
C ILE A 39 0.31 3.33 -1.02
N VAL A 40 1.31 2.61 -1.53
CA VAL A 40 1.77 1.32 -0.98
C VAL A 40 2.27 1.47 0.45
N LYS A 41 3.06 2.52 0.73
CA LYS A 41 3.55 2.83 2.08
C LYS A 41 2.40 3.06 3.05
N PHE A 42 1.40 3.85 2.67
CA PHE A 42 0.24 4.12 3.52
C PHE A 42 -0.58 2.84 3.72
N PHE A 43 -0.80 2.05 2.66
CA PHE A 43 -1.54 0.80 2.71
C PHE A 43 -0.92 -0.17 3.73
N PHE A 44 0.37 -0.47 3.60
CA PHE A 44 1.01 -1.36 4.56
C PHE A 44 1.11 -0.77 5.96
N LYS A 45 1.34 0.54 6.10
CA LYS A 45 1.43 1.19 7.41
C LYS A 45 0.09 1.18 8.16
N SER A 46 -1.00 1.60 7.51
CA SER A 46 -2.34 1.67 8.12
C SER A 46 -2.87 0.30 8.56
N LEU A 47 -2.45 -0.76 7.88
CA LEU A 47 -2.86 -2.13 8.14
C LEU A 47 -1.90 -2.90 9.06
N SER A 48 -0.75 -2.31 9.42
CA SER A 48 0.24 -2.91 10.33
C SER A 48 0.42 -2.16 11.65
N GLU A 49 0.03 -0.88 11.73
CA GLU A 49 0.17 -0.08 12.94
C GLU A 49 -1.13 -0.06 13.74
N LYS A 50 -1.03 -0.34 15.04
CA LYS A 50 -2.13 -0.10 15.97
C LYS A 50 -2.37 1.41 16.02
N LYS A 51 -3.57 1.87 15.68
CA LYS A 51 -3.96 3.26 15.93
C LYS A 51 -3.85 3.52 17.43
N SER A 52 -2.85 4.31 17.82
CA SER A 52 -2.73 4.77 19.20
C SER A 52 -3.90 5.68 19.49
N ILE A 53 -4.89 5.16 20.21
CA ILE A 53 -5.93 5.97 20.80
C ILE A 53 -5.24 6.91 21.80
N SER A 54 -5.67 8.18 21.84
CA SER A 54 -5.17 9.17 22.77
C SER A 54 -5.12 8.61 24.20
N ARG A 55 -4.07 8.92 24.97
CA ARG A 55 -3.92 8.49 26.38
C ARG A 55 -5.13 8.85 27.27
N TYR A 56 -5.96 9.79 26.82
CA TYR A 56 -7.14 10.31 27.52
C TYR A 56 -8.47 9.68 27.10
N MET A 57 -8.49 8.78 26.12
CA MET A 57 -9.70 8.05 25.72
C MET A 57 -9.67 6.62 26.28
N PRO A 58 -10.82 6.08 26.72
CA PRO A 58 -10.91 4.68 27.11
C PRO A 58 -10.45 3.79 25.93
N LYS A 59 -9.75 2.70 26.23
CA LYS A 59 -9.23 1.74 25.24
C LYS A 59 -10.40 1.05 24.53
N ILE A 60 -10.97 1.71 23.52
CA ILE A 60 -12.00 1.12 22.67
C ILE A 60 -11.27 0.26 21.64
N ASN A 61 -11.32 -1.06 21.86
CA ASN A 61 -10.97 -2.15 20.94
C ASN A 61 -9.72 -1.90 20.07
N GLU A 62 -8.57 -2.41 20.52
CA GLU A 62 -7.38 -2.52 19.69
C GLU A 62 -7.74 -3.26 18.40
N LYS A 63 -7.83 -2.55 17.26
CA LYS A 63 -7.98 -3.20 15.97
C LYS A 63 -6.78 -4.12 15.78
N ASP A 64 -7.06 -5.39 15.55
CA ASP A 64 -6.04 -6.35 15.18
C ASP A 64 -5.34 -5.90 13.88
N ASN A 65 -4.03 -6.04 13.84
CA ASN A 65 -3.25 -5.69 12.67
C ASN A 65 -3.44 -6.78 11.60
N LEU A 66 -3.68 -6.37 10.36
CA LEU A 66 -3.85 -7.28 9.23
C LEU A 66 -2.50 -7.81 8.74
N PHE A 67 -1.49 -6.95 8.76
CA PHE A 67 -0.16 -7.22 8.27
C PHE A 67 0.89 -7.02 9.38
N LYS A 68 1.97 -7.78 9.27
CA LYS A 68 3.22 -7.54 9.95
C LYS A 68 4.18 -6.87 8.98
N LEU A 69 4.60 -5.65 9.32
CA LEU A 69 5.57 -4.90 8.52
C LEU A 69 6.98 -5.37 8.84
N THR A 70 7.69 -5.92 7.85
CA THR A 70 9.07 -6.39 8.04
C THR A 70 10.07 -5.22 7.98
N ASN A 71 9.91 -4.32 7.00
CA ASN A 71 10.82 -3.18 6.79
C ASN A 71 10.05 -1.86 6.65
N LYS A 72 10.48 -0.83 7.40
CA LYS A 72 9.91 0.53 7.30
C LYS A 72 10.41 1.30 6.06
N LYS A 73 11.67 1.07 5.69
CA LYS A 73 12.29 1.66 4.49
C LYS A 73 12.08 0.72 3.30
N PRO A 74 11.81 1.26 2.10
CA PRO A 74 11.76 0.43 0.89
C PRO A 74 13.15 -0.14 0.60
N ILE A 75 13.18 -1.29 -0.06
CA ILE A 75 14.40 -1.83 -0.66
C ILE A 75 14.60 -1.12 -2.01
N VAL A 76 15.80 -0.60 -2.23
CA VAL A 76 16.20 0.16 -3.42
C VAL A 76 17.21 -0.65 -4.24
N PRO A 77 17.27 -0.45 -5.56
CA PRO A 77 18.24 -1.14 -6.42
C PRO A 77 19.67 -0.80 -6.02
N THR A 78 20.58 -1.74 -6.28
CA THR A 78 22.03 -1.51 -6.09
C THR A 78 22.63 -0.75 -7.27
N ASN A 79 23.81 -0.16 -7.09
CA ASN A 79 24.52 0.51 -8.18
C ASN A 79 24.83 -0.43 -9.36
N GLU A 80 25.09 -1.71 -9.08
CA GLU A 80 25.32 -2.72 -10.12
C GLU A 80 24.04 -3.01 -10.91
N GLU A 81 22.91 -3.13 -10.22
CA GLU A 81 21.61 -3.32 -10.85
C GLU A 81 21.25 -2.14 -11.75
N ILE A 82 21.46 -0.90 -11.29
CA ILE A 82 21.17 0.30 -12.08
C ILE A 82 22.04 0.35 -13.34
N LYS A 83 23.31 -0.06 -13.26
CA LYS A 83 24.20 -0.13 -14.43
C LYS A 83 23.73 -1.16 -15.44
N LYS A 84 23.21 -2.30 -14.98
CA LYS A 84 22.70 -3.38 -15.84
C LYS A 84 21.30 -3.10 -16.38
N ASN A 85 20.47 -2.40 -15.62
CA ASN A 85 19.07 -2.12 -15.91
C ASN A 85 18.72 -0.69 -15.50
N LEU A 86 19.04 0.30 -16.35
CA LEU A 86 18.84 1.71 -16.05
C LEU A 86 17.39 2.07 -15.59
N PRO A 87 16.32 1.47 -16.16
CA PRO A 87 14.95 1.66 -15.67
C PRO A 87 14.74 1.32 -14.18
N SER A 88 15.55 0.45 -13.58
CA SER A 88 15.41 0.08 -12.17
C SER A 88 15.74 1.23 -11.22
N ARG A 89 16.45 2.28 -11.67
CA ARG A 89 16.94 3.40 -10.83
C ARG A 89 15.91 4.02 -9.89
N SER A 90 14.62 4.00 -10.27
CA SER A 90 13.54 4.61 -9.49
C SER A 90 12.75 3.59 -8.66
N ALA A 91 13.03 2.29 -8.84
CA ALA A 91 12.32 1.19 -8.23
C ALA A 91 12.43 1.23 -6.71
N LYS A 92 11.29 1.01 -6.06
CA LYS A 92 11.18 0.85 -4.61
C LYS A 92 10.34 -0.38 -4.36
N LEU A 93 10.94 -1.37 -3.70
CA LEU A 93 10.28 -2.60 -3.30
C LEU A 93 9.81 -2.50 -1.85
N ARG A 94 8.54 -2.82 -1.64
CA ARG A 94 7.93 -2.95 -0.31
C ARG A 94 7.23 -4.30 -0.20
N PHE A 95 7.24 -4.87 1.00
CA PHE A 95 6.53 -6.10 1.27
C PHE A 95 5.99 -6.14 2.68
N ALA A 96 4.94 -6.93 2.88
CA ALA A 96 4.35 -7.19 4.18
C ALA A 96 3.83 -8.63 4.25
N ILE A 97 3.85 -9.20 5.47
CA ILE A 97 3.40 -10.57 5.73
C ILE A 97 2.00 -10.51 6.34
N LYS A 98 1.04 -11.25 5.77
CA LYS A 98 -0.32 -11.36 6.29
C LYS A 98 -0.28 -12.05 7.65
N ASP A 99 -0.82 -11.41 8.68
CA ASP A 99 -0.81 -11.96 10.05
C ASP A 99 -2.17 -12.59 10.39
N LYS A 100 -3.26 -11.85 10.14
CA LYS A 100 -4.63 -12.25 10.48
C LYS A 100 -5.57 -12.10 9.29
N ASN A 101 -6.75 -12.71 9.34
CA ASN A 101 -7.79 -12.52 8.33
C ASN A 101 -8.84 -11.50 8.82
N ILE A 102 -8.74 -10.26 8.33
CA ILE A 102 -9.72 -9.20 8.61
C ILE A 102 -10.26 -8.71 7.26
N LEU A 103 -11.57 -8.62 7.11
CA LEU A 103 -12.22 -8.19 5.86
C LEU A 103 -12.56 -6.69 5.82
N ASN A 104 -12.75 -6.05 6.97
CA ASN A 104 -13.30 -4.70 7.07
C ASN A 104 -12.24 -3.58 7.10
N PHE A 105 -11.29 -3.60 6.16
CA PHE A 105 -10.24 -2.56 6.06
C PHE A 105 -10.33 -1.67 4.81
N GLU A 106 -11.02 -2.13 3.76
CA GLU A 106 -11.04 -1.46 2.47
C GLU A 106 -11.64 -0.04 2.51
N LYS A 107 -12.67 0.17 3.33
CA LYS A 107 -13.35 1.46 3.45
C LYS A 107 -12.38 2.59 3.84
N GLU A 108 -11.50 2.33 4.80
CA GLU A 108 -10.50 3.31 5.26
C GLU A 108 -9.49 3.65 4.15
N ILE A 109 -9.09 2.66 3.36
CA ILE A 109 -8.15 2.85 2.25
C ILE A 109 -8.81 3.65 1.12
N LEU A 110 -10.05 3.30 0.75
CA LEU A 110 -10.80 3.99 -0.30
C LEU A 110 -11.12 5.42 0.09
N GLU A 111 -11.59 5.67 1.33
CA GLU A 111 -11.80 7.04 1.84
C GLU A 111 -10.51 7.86 1.81
N LYS A 112 -9.36 7.25 2.14
CA LYS A 112 -8.07 7.96 2.11
C LYS A 112 -7.68 8.42 0.70
N PHE A 113 -7.92 7.60 -0.31
CA PHE A 113 -7.46 7.84 -1.68
C PHE A 113 -8.56 8.29 -2.64
N ASN A 114 -9.77 8.56 -2.14
CA ASN A 114 -10.90 8.98 -2.97
C ASN A 114 -10.55 10.16 -3.89
N TYR A 115 -9.81 11.15 -3.38
CA TYR A 115 -9.37 12.30 -4.19
C TYR A 115 -8.52 11.91 -5.42
N LEU A 116 -7.72 10.84 -5.33
CA LEU A 116 -6.93 10.33 -6.45
C LEU A 116 -7.82 9.62 -7.47
N LEU A 117 -8.78 8.83 -6.98
CA LEU A 117 -9.73 8.10 -7.82
C LEU A 117 -10.64 9.09 -8.57
N GLU A 118 -11.11 10.14 -7.89
CA GLU A 118 -11.88 11.21 -8.51
C GLU A 118 -11.08 11.95 -9.58
N THR A 119 -9.82 12.28 -9.30
CA THR A 119 -8.94 12.94 -10.27
C THR A 119 -8.72 12.07 -11.51
N GLU A 120 -8.57 10.75 -11.35
CA GLU A 120 -8.38 9.80 -12.45
C GLU A 120 -9.61 9.75 -13.37
N ASN A 121 -10.79 9.65 -12.76
CA ASN A 121 -12.05 9.63 -13.49
C ASN A 121 -12.35 10.95 -14.21
N LEU A 122 -11.87 12.08 -13.69
CA LEU A 122 -12.02 13.38 -14.35
C LEU A 122 -11.13 13.51 -15.58
N SER A 123 -9.89 13.00 -15.52
CA SER A 123 -8.99 12.99 -16.68
C SER A 123 -9.47 12.12 -17.84
N GLU A 124 -10.37 11.16 -17.60
CA GLU A 124 -10.97 10.33 -18.65
C GLU A 124 -12.12 11.02 -19.41
N LYS A 125 -12.71 12.07 -18.81
CA LYS A 125 -13.87 12.77 -19.39
C LYS A 125 -13.47 13.93 -20.31
N ILE A 126 -12.19 14.22 -20.44
CA ILE A 126 -11.61 15.30 -21.26
C ILE A 126 -10.95 14.67 -22.49
#